data_AF-A0A4U2ZWU8-F1
#
_entry.id   AF-A0A4U2ZWU8-F1
#
_cell.length_a   1.000
_cell.length_b   1.000
_cell.length_c   1.000
_cell.angle_alpha   90.00
_cell.angle_beta   90.00
_cell.angle_gamma   90.00
#
_symmetry.space_group_name_H-M   'P 1'
#
loop_
_entity.id
_entity.type
_entity.pdbx_description
1 polymer ?
#
loop_
_entity_poly.entity_id
_entity_poly.type
_entity_poly.pdbx_seq_one_letter_code
_entity_poly.pdbx_strand_id
1 'polypeptide(L)'
;DHSSVNSTLTPGELLDLPVWCYLLETAEGPILVDTGMPESAVNNEGLFNGTFVEGQVLPKMTEEDRIVNILKRVGYEPEDLLYIISSHLHFDHAGGNGAFINTPIIVQRAEYEAAQHSEEYLKECILPNLN
;
A
#
# COMPACT_ATOMS: atom_id res chain seq x y z
N ASP A 1 -12.12 16.52 -11.81
CA ASP A 1 -11.19 15.72 -12.62
C ASP A 1 -10.01 16.54 -13.09
N HIS A 2 -8.85 16.25 -12.53
CA HIS A 2 -7.56 16.81 -12.91
C HIS A 2 -6.57 15.63 -13.04
N SER A 3 -5.51 15.78 -13.83
CA SER A 3 -4.43 14.79 -13.84
C SER A 3 -3.76 14.69 -12.47
N SER A 4 -3.52 13.46 -12.01
CA SER A 4 -2.94 13.15 -10.69
C SER A 4 -1.47 13.56 -10.55
N VAL A 5 -0.73 13.68 -11.66
CA VAL A 5 0.71 14.03 -11.65
C VAL A 5 0.97 15.49 -12.03
N ASN A 6 0.03 16.13 -12.75
CA ASN A 6 0.06 17.56 -13.03
C ASN A 6 -1.36 18.08 -13.27
N SER A 7 -1.92 18.76 -12.26
CA SER A 7 -3.31 19.23 -12.28
C SER A 7 -3.65 20.26 -13.36
N THR A 8 -2.65 20.80 -14.08
CA THR A 8 -2.88 21.69 -15.24
C THR A 8 -3.18 20.94 -16.53
N LEU A 9 -2.97 19.62 -16.58
CA LEU A 9 -3.25 18.82 -17.77
C LEU A 9 -4.72 18.40 -17.83
N THR A 10 -5.26 18.34 -19.04
CA THR A 10 -6.59 17.76 -19.29
C THR A 10 -6.53 16.24 -19.08
N PRO A 11 -7.49 15.64 -18.34
CA PRO A 11 -7.60 14.18 -18.22
C PRO A 11 -7.80 13.48 -19.57
N GLY A 12 -7.38 12.22 -19.67
CA GLY A 12 -7.63 11.38 -20.86
C GLY A 12 -6.53 10.37 -21.18
N GLU A 13 -5.34 10.53 -20.61
CA GLU A 13 -4.20 9.62 -20.80
C GLU A 13 -3.85 8.95 -19.47
N LEU A 14 -3.84 7.61 -19.45
CA LEU A 14 -3.38 6.84 -18.29
C LEU A 14 -1.86 6.68 -18.32
N LEU A 15 -1.24 6.74 -17.14
CA LEU A 15 0.19 6.53 -16.98
C LEU A 15 0.41 5.27 -16.14
N ASP A 16 1.36 4.43 -16.58
CA ASP A 16 1.85 3.31 -15.79
C ASP A 16 2.89 3.82 -14.80
N LEU A 17 2.50 3.94 -13.53
CA LEU A 17 3.33 4.49 -12.45
C LEU A 17 3.84 3.37 -11.56
N PRO A 18 5.11 3.43 -11.13
CA PRO A 18 5.66 2.40 -10.26
C PRO A 18 5.13 2.53 -8.83
N VAL A 19 4.83 1.39 -8.22
CA VAL A 19 4.60 1.25 -6.78
C VAL A 19 5.88 0.73 -6.14
N TRP A 20 6.29 1.32 -5.02
CA TRP A 20 7.54 0.99 -4.35
C TRP A 20 7.31 0.58 -2.89
N CYS A 21 8.12 -0.37 -2.43
CA CYS A 21 8.46 -0.54 -1.03
C CYS A 21 9.98 -0.48 -0.90
N TYR A 22 10.49 -0.16 0.29
CA TYR A 22 11.92 -0.05 0.53
C TYR A 22 12.32 -0.88 1.75
N LEU A 23 13.37 -1.68 1.62
CA LEU A 23 13.93 -2.45 2.72
C LEU A 23 15.20 -1.79 3.23
N LEU A 24 15.27 -1.54 4.53
CA LEU A 24 16.41 -0.94 5.21
C LEU A 24 17.07 -1.99 6.09
N GLU A 25 18.31 -2.33 5.75
CA GLU A 25 19.18 -3.15 6.59
C GLU A 25 19.84 -2.26 7.65
N THR A 26 19.53 -2.48 8.91
CA THR A 26 20.08 -1.72 10.04
C THR A 26 20.83 -2.64 11.01
N ALA A 27 21.57 -2.07 11.97
CA ALA A 27 22.28 -2.87 12.96
C ALA A 27 21.33 -3.57 13.95
N GLU A 28 20.13 -3.00 14.14
CA GLU A 28 19.10 -3.47 15.07
C GLU A 28 18.14 -4.48 14.44
N GLY A 29 18.02 -4.48 13.11
CA GLY A 29 17.18 -5.40 12.34
C GLY A 29 16.61 -4.77 11.06
N PRO A 30 16.00 -5.56 10.17
CA PRO A 30 15.45 -5.07 8.92
C PRO A 30 14.16 -4.27 9.14
N ILE A 31 14.04 -3.11 8.47
CA ILE A 31 12.85 -2.25 8.51
C ILE A 31 12.27 -2.15 7.10
N LEU A 32 10.97 -2.37 6.95
CA LEU A 32 10.27 -2.20 5.68
C LEU A 32 9.52 -0.86 5.66
N VAL A 33 9.67 -0.10 4.58
CA VAL A 33 8.91 1.12 4.31
C VAL A 33 7.90 0.83 3.21
N ASP A 34 6.62 0.99 3.54
CA ASP A 34 5.45 0.63 2.75
C ASP A 34 5.35 -0.86 2.37
N THR A 35 4.13 -1.32 2.10
CA THR A 35 3.80 -2.74 1.94
C THR A 35 3.07 -3.05 0.64
N GLY A 36 3.03 -2.09 -0.29
CA GLY A 36 2.42 -2.28 -1.61
C GLY A 36 0.90 -2.37 -1.58
N MET A 37 0.35 -2.96 -2.64
CA MET A 37 -1.09 -3.07 -2.91
C MET A 37 -1.76 -4.25 -2.19
N PRO A 38 -3.09 -4.21 -1.96
CA PRO A 38 -3.81 -5.30 -1.31
C PRO A 38 -4.01 -6.49 -2.24
N GLU A 39 -4.29 -7.66 -1.66
CA GLU A 39 -4.60 -8.88 -2.40
C GLU A 39 -5.74 -8.70 -3.41
N SER A 40 -6.72 -7.87 -3.09
CA SER A 40 -7.87 -7.56 -3.95
C SER A 40 -7.47 -6.92 -5.29
N ALA A 41 -6.24 -6.39 -5.40
CA ALA A 41 -5.68 -5.82 -6.62
C ALA A 41 -5.01 -6.87 -7.55
N VAL A 42 -4.70 -8.07 -7.06
CA VAL A 42 -3.97 -9.08 -7.83
C VAL A 42 -4.81 -9.54 -9.04
N ASN A 43 -4.25 -9.37 -10.23
CA ASN A 43 -4.91 -9.62 -11.52
C ASN A 43 -6.28 -8.92 -11.66
N ASN A 44 -6.46 -7.77 -11.00
CA ASN A 44 -7.73 -7.04 -10.94
C ASN A 44 -7.56 -5.54 -11.21
N GLU A 45 -7.34 -5.18 -12.47
CA GLU A 45 -7.30 -3.77 -12.91
C GLU A 45 -8.62 -3.02 -12.62
N GLY A 46 -9.72 -3.75 -12.45
CA GLY A 46 -11.06 -3.23 -12.16
C GLY A 46 -11.39 -3.09 -10.68
N LEU A 47 -10.41 -3.11 -9.77
CA LEU A 47 -10.61 -3.01 -8.31
C LEU A 47 -11.54 -1.85 -7.92
N PHE A 48 -11.43 -0.72 -8.61
CA PHE A 48 -12.16 0.50 -8.32
C PHE A 48 -13.44 0.69 -9.15
N ASN A 49 -13.89 -0.34 -9.88
CA ASN A 49 -15.16 -0.27 -10.62
C ASN A 49 -16.34 -0.03 -9.66
N GLY A 50 -17.22 0.91 -9.99
CA GLY A 50 -18.36 1.32 -9.17
C GLY A 50 -18.00 2.29 -8.03
N THR A 51 -16.75 2.73 -7.92
CA THR A 51 -16.31 3.70 -6.91
C THR A 51 -16.17 5.11 -7.50
N PHE A 52 -15.93 6.12 -6.66
CA PHE A 52 -15.74 7.50 -7.12
C PHE A 52 -14.43 7.73 -7.93
N VAL A 53 -13.48 6.78 -7.89
CA VAL A 53 -12.23 6.80 -8.68
C VAL A 53 -12.24 5.80 -9.84
N GLU A 54 -13.41 5.28 -10.22
CA GLU A 54 -13.55 4.37 -11.37
C GLU A 54 -12.87 4.94 -12.63
N GLY A 55 -12.04 4.12 -13.28
CA GLY A 55 -11.30 4.48 -14.49
C GLY A 55 -10.13 5.46 -14.29
N GLN A 56 -9.91 5.96 -13.07
CA GLN A 56 -8.79 6.86 -12.74
C GLN A 56 -7.61 6.09 -12.13
N VAL A 57 -7.88 5.02 -11.39
CA VAL A 57 -6.89 4.16 -10.76
C VAL A 57 -7.11 2.72 -11.20
N LEU A 58 -6.10 2.12 -11.82
CA LEU A 58 -6.14 0.74 -12.32
C LEU A 58 -4.90 -0.01 -11.80
N PRO A 59 -5.03 -0.83 -10.75
CA PRO A 59 -3.90 -1.58 -10.20
C PRO A 59 -3.31 -2.54 -11.22
N LYS A 60 -1.99 -2.47 -11.41
CA LYS A 60 -1.20 -3.39 -12.23
C LYS A 60 -0.42 -4.31 -11.30
N MET A 61 -1.09 -5.31 -10.73
CA MET A 61 -0.51 -6.19 -9.72
C MET A 61 -0.65 -7.67 -10.11
N THR A 62 0.42 -8.43 -9.94
CA THR A 62 0.43 -9.89 -10.10
C THR A 62 0.66 -10.58 -8.74
N GLU A 63 0.56 -11.91 -8.70
CA GLU A 63 0.87 -12.69 -7.49
C GLU A 63 2.30 -12.45 -6.99
N GLU A 64 3.25 -12.22 -7.89
CA GLU A 64 4.64 -11.97 -7.51
C GLU A 64 4.81 -10.64 -6.76
N ASP A 65 3.90 -9.69 -6.95
CA ASP A 65 3.95 -8.35 -6.37
C ASP A 65 3.36 -8.28 -4.95
N ARG A 66 2.79 -9.38 -4.44
CA ARG A 66 2.38 -9.46 -3.04
C ARG A 66 3.58 -9.30 -2.13
N ILE A 67 3.47 -8.47 -1.10
CA ILE A 67 4.61 -8.13 -0.23
C ILE A 67 5.28 -9.35 0.42
N VAL A 68 4.49 -10.36 0.83
CA VAL A 68 5.03 -11.61 1.38
C VAL A 68 5.84 -12.39 0.35
N ASN A 69 5.39 -12.39 -0.91
CA ASN A 69 6.12 -13.04 -2.01
C ASN A 69 7.38 -12.25 -2.37
N ILE A 70 7.35 -10.92 -2.31
CA ILE A 70 8.52 -10.05 -2.48
C ILE A 70 9.55 -10.34 -1.39
N LEU A 71 9.15 -10.28 -0.11
CA LEU A 71 10.03 -10.52 1.03
C LEU A 71 10.68 -11.90 0.95
N LYS A 72 9.91 -12.94 0.64
CA LYS A 72 10.42 -14.31 0.48
C LYS A 72 11.50 -14.42 -0.60
N ARG A 73 11.37 -13.69 -1.72
CA ARG A 73 12.40 -13.66 -2.77
C ARG A 73 13.67 -12.94 -2.33
N VAL A 74 13.54 -11.96 -1.44
CA VAL A 74 14.67 -11.19 -0.87
C VAL A 74 15.30 -11.93 0.32
N GLY A 75 14.60 -12.88 0.94
CA GLY A 75 15.12 -13.75 1.99
C GLY A 75 14.57 -13.45 3.39
N TYR A 76 13.41 -12.79 3.48
CA TYR A 76 12.73 -12.46 4.74
C TYR A 76 11.33 -13.06 4.78
N GLU A 77 10.90 -13.44 5.97
CA GLU A 77 9.50 -13.66 6.33
C GLU A 77 8.96 -12.43 7.10
N PRO A 78 7.63 -12.21 7.18
CA PRO A 78 7.07 -11.07 7.89
C PRO A 78 7.55 -10.92 9.34
N GLU A 79 7.75 -12.03 10.04
CA GLU A 79 8.20 -12.08 11.44
C GLU A 79 9.67 -11.67 11.64
N ASP A 80 10.47 -11.63 10.56
CA ASP A 80 11.88 -11.21 10.64
C ASP A 80 12.03 -9.68 10.73
N LEU A 81 10.99 -8.93 10.36
CA LEU A 81 11.03 -7.48 10.31
C LEU A 81 10.94 -6.86 11.71
N LEU A 82 11.83 -5.90 11.96
CA LEU A 82 11.85 -5.13 13.20
C LEU A 82 10.68 -4.14 13.26
N TYR A 83 10.45 -3.41 12.17
CA TYR A 83 9.37 -2.45 12.03
C TYR A 83 8.84 -2.39 10.60
N ILE A 84 7.57 -2.02 10.48
CA ILE A 84 7.00 -1.48 9.25
C ILE A 84 6.82 0.02 9.43
N ILE A 85 7.18 0.82 8.45
CA ILE A 85 6.87 2.24 8.39
C ILE A 85 5.88 2.43 7.25
N SER A 86 4.64 2.82 7.56
CA SER A 86 3.69 3.28 6.56
C SER A 86 3.91 4.78 6.34
N SER A 87 4.34 5.16 5.15
CA SER A 87 4.44 6.57 4.76
C SER A 87 3.09 7.27 4.88
N HIS A 88 2.03 6.58 4.44
CA HIS A 88 0.63 6.89 4.62
C HIS A 88 -0.21 5.62 4.34
N LEU A 89 -1.55 5.70 4.38
CA LEU A 89 -2.45 4.53 4.35
C LEU A 89 -3.24 4.35 3.04
N HIS A 90 -2.83 5.00 1.94
CA HIS A 90 -3.40 4.72 0.63
C HIS A 90 -3.13 3.27 0.19
N PHE A 91 -3.96 2.78 -0.74
CA PHE A 91 -4.02 1.35 -1.09
C PHE A 91 -2.71 0.77 -1.61
N ASP A 92 -1.92 1.56 -2.33
CA ASP A 92 -0.64 1.19 -2.93
C ASP A 92 0.54 1.28 -1.95
N HIS A 93 0.32 1.84 -0.75
CA HIS A 93 1.33 1.95 0.31
C HIS A 93 1.07 1.00 1.48
N ALA A 94 -0.19 0.75 1.81
CA ALA A 94 -0.58 0.03 3.03
C ALA A 94 -1.42 -1.23 2.78
N GLY A 95 -1.69 -1.59 1.52
CA GLY A 95 -2.54 -2.73 1.17
C GLY A 95 -1.99 -4.08 1.65
N GLY A 96 -0.68 -4.20 1.80
CA GLY A 96 -0.02 -5.39 2.34
C GLY A 96 0.10 -5.44 3.87
N ASN A 97 -0.32 -4.39 4.59
CA ASN A 97 -0.09 -4.28 6.04
C ASN A 97 -0.64 -5.50 6.80
N GLY A 98 -1.75 -6.08 6.34
CA GLY A 98 -2.42 -7.22 6.98
C GLY A 98 -1.56 -8.48 7.14
N ALA A 99 -0.43 -8.57 6.43
CA ALA A 99 0.53 -9.66 6.57
C ALA A 99 1.38 -9.56 7.86
N PHE A 100 1.49 -8.39 8.47
CA PHE A 100 2.42 -8.11 9.57
C PHE A 100 1.70 -8.04 10.92
N ILE A 101 1.17 -9.18 11.38
CA ILE A 101 0.32 -9.24 12.58
C ILE A 101 1.08 -9.05 13.91
N ASN A 102 2.40 -9.29 13.91
CA ASN A 102 3.25 -9.23 15.11
C ASN A 102 4.29 -8.10 15.05
N THR A 103 4.53 -7.53 13.88
CA THR A 103 5.54 -6.47 13.67
C THR A 103 4.90 -5.11 13.94
N PRO A 104 5.49 -4.24 14.76
CA PRO A 104 4.93 -2.92 14.99
C PRO A 104 4.93 -2.09 13.70
N ILE A 105 3.77 -1.49 13.39
CA ILE A 105 3.58 -0.64 12.22
C ILE A 105 3.55 0.82 12.70
N ILE A 106 4.55 1.58 12.28
CA ILE A 106 4.70 3.00 12.60
C ILE A 106 3.96 3.82 11.55
N VAL A 107 2.99 4.62 11.99
CA VAL A 107 2.20 5.53 11.13
C VAL A 107 1.89 6.82 11.88
N GLN A 108 1.66 7.91 11.15
CA GLN A 108 1.21 9.17 11.73
C GLN A 108 -0.20 9.05 12.32
N ARG A 109 -0.41 9.64 13.50
CA ARG A 109 -1.73 9.68 14.15
C ARG A 109 -2.81 10.31 13.25
N ALA A 110 -2.49 11.43 12.61
CA ALA A 110 -3.43 12.13 11.74
C ALA A 110 -3.86 11.28 10.53
N GLU A 111 -2.93 10.50 9.98
CA GLU A 111 -3.21 9.57 8.88
C GLU A 111 -4.12 8.42 9.33
N TYR A 112 -3.79 7.81 10.47
CA TYR A 112 -4.62 6.76 11.07
C TYR A 112 -6.05 7.25 11.36
N GLU A 113 -6.18 8.44 11.95
CA GLU A 113 -7.48 9.05 12.22
C GLU A 113 -8.25 9.36 10.93
N ALA A 114 -7.58 9.85 9.88
CA ALA A 114 -8.22 10.09 8.59
C ALA A 114 -8.75 8.79 7.97
N ALA A 115 -7.94 7.73 7.96
CA ALA A 115 -8.31 6.45 7.38
C ALA A 115 -9.49 5.78 8.12
N GLN A 116 -9.61 5.97 9.44
CA GLN A 116 -10.73 5.44 10.22
C GLN A 116 -12.09 6.11 9.89
N HIS A 117 -12.08 7.36 9.43
CA HIS A 117 -13.30 8.18 9.29
C HIS A 117 -13.64 8.54 7.83
N SER A 118 -12.81 8.14 6.86
CA SER A 118 -13.04 8.39 5.43
C SER A 118 -13.39 7.10 4.69
N GLU A 119 -14.37 7.17 3.80
CA GLU A 119 -14.73 6.08 2.88
C GLU A 119 -13.76 5.96 1.69
N GLU A 120 -12.83 6.90 1.55
CA GLU A 120 -11.81 6.91 0.48
C GLU A 120 -10.71 5.87 0.71
N TYR A 121 -10.53 5.40 1.96
CA TYR A 121 -9.54 4.39 2.32
C TYR A 121 -10.12 2.98 2.22
N LEU A 122 -9.38 2.09 1.57
CA LEU A 122 -9.73 0.66 1.55
C LEU A 122 -9.62 0.07 2.95
N LYS A 123 -10.56 -0.81 3.30
CA LYS A 123 -10.61 -1.43 4.63
C LYS A 123 -9.38 -2.29 4.91
N GLU A 124 -8.79 -2.89 3.88
CA GLU A 124 -7.54 -3.65 3.97
C GLU A 124 -6.35 -2.82 4.49
N CYS A 125 -6.37 -1.50 4.26
CA CYS A 125 -5.31 -0.58 4.69
C CYS A 125 -5.49 -0.11 6.14
N ILE A 126 -6.69 -0.33 6.69
CA ILE A 126 -7.11 0.12 8.01
C ILE A 126 -7.12 -1.10 8.93
N LEU A 127 -5.95 -1.53 9.38
CA LEU A 127 -5.88 -2.64 10.33
C LEU A 127 -6.35 -2.21 11.73
N PRO A 128 -7.10 -3.05 12.44
CA PRO A 128 -7.80 -2.64 13.65
C PRO A 128 -6.91 -2.44 14.89
N ASN A 129 -5.60 -2.75 14.83
CA ASN A 129 -4.72 -2.78 16.00
C ASN A 129 -3.42 -1.99 15.82
N LEU A 130 -3.47 -0.84 15.13
CA LEU A 130 -2.40 0.14 15.13
C LEU A 130 -2.45 0.92 16.46
N ASN A 131 -1.98 0.30 17.55
CA ASN A 131 -1.86 0.94 18.88
C ASN A 131 -0.54 1.69 19.05
#